data_AF-A0A840YHM3-F1
#
_entry.id   AF-A0A840YHM3-F1
#
_cell.length_a   1.000
_cell.length_b   1.000
_cell.length_c   1.000
_cell.angle_alpha   90.00
_cell.angle_beta   90.00
_cell.angle_gamma   90.00
#
_symmetry.space_group_name_H-M   'P 1'
#
loop_
_entity.id
_entity.type
_entity.pdbx_description
1 polymer ?
#
loop_
_entity_poly.entity_id
_entity_poly.type
_entity_poly.pdbx_seq_one_letter_code
_entity_poly.pdbx_strand_id
1 'polypeptide(L)' 'MVVLRYDAVLKGWWIVTFLDEVAVVGQIYGDTKRRFPDGRLIMTSKVLTSLLKVASGNVIQTCNSRYLLVGTTN' A
#
# COMPACT_ATOMS: atom_id res chain seq x y z
N MET A 1 14.26 -13.55 -12.75
CA MET A 1 12.89 -13.30 -12.21
C MET A 1 13.05 -12.44 -10.95
N VAL A 2 12.62 -11.18 -10.97
CA VAL A 2 12.71 -10.30 -9.79
C VAL A 2 11.52 -10.64 -8.88
N VAL A 3 11.80 -11.22 -7.71
CA VAL A 3 10.75 -11.43 -6.69
C VAL A 3 10.53 -10.12 -5.96
N LEU A 4 9.43 -9.44 -6.24
CA LEU A 4 9.01 -8.25 -5.50
C LEU A 4 8.62 -8.68 -4.07
N ARG A 5 9.45 -8.36 -3.06
CA ARG A 5 9.10 -8.61 -1.65
C ARG A 5 8.14 -7.52 -1.15
N TYR A 6 6.96 -7.94 -0.72
CA TYR A 6 5.97 -7.11 -0.04
C TYR A 6 5.48 -7.80 1.23
N ASP A 7 4.92 -7.03 2.16
CA ASP A 7 4.45 -7.53 3.45
C ASP A 7 2.92 -7.76 3.46
N ALA A 8 2.18 -7.06 2.58
CA ALA A 8 0.75 -7.22 2.37
C ALA A 8 0.34 -6.71 0.98
N VAL A 9 -0.92 -6.96 0.58
CA VAL A 9 -1.53 -6.43 -0.64
C VAL A 9 -2.56 -5.37 -0.28
N LEU A 10 -2.62 -4.26 -1.02
CA LEU A 10 -3.69 -3.27 -0.96
C LEU A 10 -4.53 -3.33 -2.23
N LYS A 11 -5.83 -3.58 -2.07
CA LYS A 11 -6.83 -3.57 -3.14
C LYS A 11 -7.74 -2.35 -3.04
N GLY A 12 -8.25 -1.91 -4.21
CA GLY A 12 -9.19 -0.80 -4.29
C GLY A 12 -8.65 0.45 -3.61
N TRP A 13 -7.38 0.76 -3.88
CA TRP A 13 -6.62 1.72 -3.12
C TRP A 13 -6.67 3.11 -3.76
N TRP A 14 -6.51 4.15 -2.96
CA TRP A 14 -6.41 5.53 -3.41
C TRP A 14 -5.38 6.31 -2.58
N ILE A 15 -4.83 7.35 -3.20
CA ILE A 15 -3.86 8.24 -2.57
C ILE A 15 -4.63 9.28 -1.74
N VAL A 16 -4.14 9.56 -0.54
CA VAL A 16 -4.64 10.66 0.29
C VAL A 16 -3.46 11.51 0.76
N THR A 17 -3.70 12.81 0.90
CA THR A 17 -2.76 13.73 1.54
C THR A 17 -3.26 14.05 2.94
N PHE A 18 -2.42 13.85 3.96
CA PHE A 18 -2.72 14.13 5.36
C PHE A 18 -1.54 14.86 6.00
N LEU A 19 -1.76 16.07 6.51
CA LEU A 19 -0.72 16.92 7.12
C LEU A 19 0.54 17.06 6.24
N ASP A 20 0.35 17.38 4.96
CA ASP A 20 1.40 17.47 3.93
C ASP A 20 2.19 16.17 3.66
N GLU A 21 1.73 15.04 4.20
CA GLU A 21 2.27 13.72 3.90
C GLU A 21 1.34 12.92 3.00
N VAL A 22 1.92 12.06 2.15
CA VAL A 22 1.13 11.17 1.30
C VAL A 22 0.99 9.80 1.95
N ALA A 23 -0.24 9.30 2.01
CA ALA A 23 -0.59 7.95 2.43
C ALA A 23 -1.43 7.26 1.35
N VAL A 24 -1.57 5.95 1.47
CA VAL A 24 -2.51 5.16 0.66
C VAL A 24 -3.57 4.58 1.57
N VAL A 25 -4.82 4.69 1.16
CA VAL A 25 -5.93 3.99 1.80
C VAL A 25 -6.35 2.83 0.89
N GLY A 26 -6.66 1.68 1.46
CA GLY A 26 -7.10 0.52 0.69
C GLY A 26 -7.44 -0.68 1.56
N GLN A 27 -8.04 -1.70 0.96
CA GLN A 27 -8.34 -2.96 1.63
C GLN A 27 -7.08 -3.83 1.71
N ILE A 28 -6.69 -4.22 2.92
CA ILE A 28 -5.51 -5.05 3.15
C ILE A 28 -5.81 -6.54 3.00
N TYR A 29 -4.88 -7.29 2.40
CA TYR A 29 -4.92 -8.74 2.29
C TYR A 29 -3.53 -9.35 2.49
N GLY A 30 -3.48 -10.56 3.05
CA GLY A 30 -2.25 -11.33 3.19
C GLY A 30 -1.20 -10.64 4.06
N ASP A 31 -1.63 -9.92 5.11
CA ASP A 31 -0.71 -9.23 6.02
C ASP A 31 0.17 -10.24 6.76
N THR A 32 1.41 -10.38 6.30
CA THR A 32 2.42 -11.28 6.87
C THR A 32 2.72 -11.00 8.34
N LYS A 33 2.47 -9.77 8.80
CA LYS A 33 2.65 -9.34 10.20
C LYS A 33 1.41 -9.58 11.07
N ARG A 34 0.30 -10.07 10.51
CA ARG A 34 -0.97 -10.39 11.20
C ARG A 34 -1.54 -9.25 12.05
N ARG A 35 -1.37 -8.00 11.61
CA ARG A 35 -1.87 -6.80 12.33
C ARG A 35 -3.33 -6.54 12.02
N PHE A 36 -3.76 -6.90 10.81
CA PHE A 36 -5.10 -6.65 10.31
C PHE A 36 -5.68 -7.90 9.65
N PRO A 37 -6.98 -8.16 9.82
CA PRO A 37 -7.66 -9.20 9.05
C PRO A 37 -7.82 -8.78 7.59
N ASP A 38 -7.87 -9.77 6.70
CA ASP A 38 -8.11 -9.57 5.27
C ASP A 38 -9.44 -8.83 5.01
N GLY A 39 -9.43 -7.95 4.00
CA GLY A 39 -10.57 -7.11 3.62
C GLY A 39 -10.74 -5.85 4.44
N ARG A 40 -9.99 -5.66 5.54
CA ARG A 40 -10.07 -4.44 6.34
C ARG A 40 -9.57 -3.23 5.56
N LEU A 41 -10.35 -2.15 5.57
CA LEU A 41 -9.90 -0.86 5.06
C LEU A 41 -8.90 -0.24 6.04
N ILE A 42 -7.70 0.08 5.55
CA ILE A 42 -6.65 0.72 6.35
C ILE A 42 -6.13 1.98 5.64
N MET A 43 -5.62 2.91 6.43
CA MET A 43 -4.75 3.98 5.96
C MET A 43 -3.30 3.60 6.29
N THR A 44 -2.40 3.68 5.33
CA THR A 44 -0.98 3.43 5.58
C THR A 44 -0.34 4.58 6.35
N SER A 45 0.83 4.33 6.94
CA SER A 45 1.74 5.41 7.29
C SER A 45 2.24 6.13 6.02
N LYS A 46 3.00 7.23 6.21
CA LYS A 46 3.68 7.96 5.13
C LYS A 46 4.32 7.03 4.11
N VAL A 47 4.02 7.29 2.84
CA VAL A 47 4.64 6.65 1.68
C VAL A 47 6.02 7.27 1.48
N LEU A 48 7.04 6.41 1.45
CA LEU A 48 8.43 6.78 1.21
C LEU A 48 8.83 6.60 -0.26
N THR A 49 8.02 5.86 -1.02
CA THR A 49 8.18 5.71 -2.47
C THR A 49 7.75 6.98 -3.20
N SER A 50 8.46 7.34 -4.28
CA SER A 50 8.05 8.45 -5.15
C SER A 50 6.63 8.25 -5.66
N LEU A 51 5.82 9.32 -5.66
CA LEU A 51 4.43 9.30 -6.13
C LEU A 51 4.27 8.79 -7.56
N LEU A 52 5.27 9.05 -8.42
CA LEU A 52 5.29 8.56 -9.80
C LEU A 52 5.34 7.02 -9.89
N LYS A 53 5.70 6.33 -8.81
CA LYS A 53 5.75 4.87 -8.72
C LYS A 53 4.56 4.28 -7.96
N VAL A 54 3.66 5.10 -7.42
CA VAL A 54 2.42 4.66 -6.76
C VAL A 54 1.41 4.31 -7.85
N ALA A 55 1.51 3.09 -8.38
CA ALA A 55 0.71 2.59 -9.48
C ALA A 55 0.37 1.11 -9.27
N SER A 56 -0.66 0.64 -9.97
CA SER A 56 -1.08 -0.76 -9.89
C SER A 56 0.06 -1.69 -10.35
N GLY A 57 0.24 -2.82 -9.65
CA GLY A 57 1.33 -3.77 -9.88
C GLY A 57 2.65 -3.40 -9.20
N ASN A 58 2.79 -2.18 -8.67
CA ASN A 58 4.00 -1.76 -7.97
C ASN A 58 3.92 -2.04 -6.48
N VAL A 59 5.11 -2.23 -5.88
CA VAL A 59 5.28 -2.26 -4.43
C VAL A 59 5.66 -0.87 -3.95
N ILE A 60 4.89 -0.35 -3.00
CA ILE A 60 5.21 0.89 -2.29
C ILE A 60 5.83 0.58 -0.92
N GLN A 61 6.77 1.41 -0.51
CA GLN A 61 7.35 1.40 0.82
C GLN A 61 6.68 2.50 1.66
N THR A 62 6.31 2.15 2.89
CA THR A 62 5.89 3.09 3.93
C THR A 62 6.83 2.98 5.13
N CYS A 63 6.68 3.85 6.13
CA CYS A 63 7.48 3.76 7.36
C CYS A 63 7.52 2.36 7.99
N ASN A 64 6.41 1.61 7.91
CA ASN A 64 6.25 0.38 8.68
C ASN A 64 6.18 -0.89 7.82
N SER A 65 5.93 -0.79 6.52
CA SER A 65 5.66 -1.96 5.65
C SER A 65 5.81 -1.67 4.17
N ARG A 66 5.81 -2.75 3.39
CA ARG A 66 5.71 -2.73 1.93
C ARG A 66 4.38 -3.29 1.47
N TYR A 67 3.72 -2.59 0.56
CA TYR A 67 2.41 -2.99 0.05
C TYR A 67 2.47 -3.17 -1.46
N LEU A 68 2.02 -4.33 -1.95
CA LEU A 68 1.72 -4.51 -3.37
C LEU A 68 0.37 -3.86 -3.67
N LEU A 69 0.35 -2.95 -4.63
CA LEU A 69 -0.87 -2.28 -5.08
C LEU A 69 -1.55 -3.10 -6.16
N VAL A 70 -2.82 -3.46 -5.96
CA VAL A 70 -3.60 -4.28 -6.91
C VAL A 70 -4.94 -3.61 -7.20
N GLY A 71 -5.30 -3.54 -8.49
CA GLY A 71 -6.48 -2.79 -8.94
C GLY A 71 -6.20 -1.31 -9.15
N THR A 72 -7.19 -0.58 -9.65
CA THR A 72 -6.99 0.66 -10.41
C THR A 72 -6.87 1.92 -9.54
N THR A 73 -5.93 2.77 -9.95
CA THR A 73 -6.02 4.24 -9.92
C THR A 73 -7.06 4.72 -10.93
N ASN A 74 -8.04 5.51 -10.49
CA ASN A 74 -8.66 6.50 -11.39
C ASN A 74 -7.68 7.65 -11.62
#